data_AF-A0A5U1J888-F1
#
_entry.id   AF-A0A5U1J888-F1
#
_cell.length_a   1.000
_cell.length_b   1.000
_cell.length_c   1.000
_cell.angle_alpha   90.00
_cell.angle_beta   90.00
_cell.angle_gamma   90.00
#
_symmetry.space_group_name_H-M   'P 1'
#
loop_
_entity.id
_entity.type
_entity.pdbx_description
1 polymer ?
#
loop_
_entity_poly.entity_id
_entity_poly.type
_entity_poly.pdbx_seq_one_letter_code
_entity_poly.pdbx_strand_id
1 'polypeptide(L)' 'MNQEQHPHKSRLPKGAFKGRPIALRLTPEVRKTVEELAKKELRTDCNMAHVIFMRGLEIITQEGEEKE' A
#
# COMPACT_ATOMS: atom_id res chain seq x y z
N MET A 1 -5.84 37.44 28.77
CA MET A 1 -6.34 36.23 28.08
C MET A 1 -5.23 35.76 27.16
N ASN A 2 -4.44 34.78 27.57
CA ASN A 2 -3.42 34.17 26.71
C ASN A 2 -4.03 32.90 26.12
N GLN A 3 -4.41 32.97 24.85
CA GLN A 3 -4.90 31.81 24.13
C GLN A 3 -3.66 31.03 23.64
N GLU A 4 -3.39 29.90 24.28
CA GLU A 4 -2.31 29.00 23.90
C GLU A 4 -2.51 28.54 22.45
N GLN A 5 -1.49 28.73 21.60
CA GLN A 5 -1.52 28.28 20.22
C GLN A 5 -1.40 26.75 20.18
N HIS A 6 -2.53 26.06 20.13
CA HIS A 6 -2.52 24.62 19.90
C HIS A 6 -2.12 24.35 18.44
N PRO A 7 -1.04 23.57 18.19
CA PRO A 7 -0.65 23.21 16.83
C PRO A 7 -1.80 22.45 16.18
N HIS A 8 -2.15 22.88 14.95
CA HIS A 8 -3.26 22.36 14.18
C HIS A 8 -3.09 20.85 13.99
N LYS A 9 -3.85 20.04 14.75
CA LYS A 9 -3.78 18.58 14.66
C LYS A 9 -4.22 18.18 13.24
N SER A 10 -3.34 17.48 12.53
CA SER A 10 -3.58 16.95 11.20
C SER A 10 -4.93 16.22 11.13
N ARG A 11 -5.80 16.61 10.19
CA ARG A 11 -7.15 16.06 9.98
C ARG A 11 -7.16 14.65 9.37
N LEU A 12 -6.00 14.07 9.08
CA LEU A 12 -5.91 12.71 8.55
C LEU A 12 -6.39 11.71 9.62
N PRO A 13 -7.26 10.74 9.26
CA PRO A 13 -7.64 9.64 10.13
C PRO A 13 -6.41 8.95 10.73
N LYS A 14 -6.49 8.53 11.99
CA LYS A 14 -5.44 7.74 12.62
C LYS A 14 -5.24 6.46 11.79
N GLY A 15 -4.03 6.26 11.25
CA GLY A 15 -3.71 5.12 10.38
C GLY A 15 -3.71 5.42 8.88
N ALA A 16 -4.09 6.63 8.45
CA ALA A 16 -3.87 7.04 7.06
C ALA A 16 -2.37 7.14 6.80
N PHE A 17 -1.88 6.42 5.78
CA PHE A 17 -0.49 6.49 5.34
C PHE A 17 -0.13 7.94 4.98
N LYS A 18 0.88 8.50 5.65
CA LYS A 18 1.30 9.91 5.49
C LYS A 18 2.42 10.10 4.47
N GLY A 19 2.91 9.03 3.85
CA GLY A 19 3.99 9.09 2.85
C GLY A 19 3.49 9.43 1.45
N ARG A 20 4.39 9.92 0.60
CA ARG A 20 4.12 10.05 -0.84
C ARG A 20 4.04 8.64 -1.45
N PRO A 21 3.05 8.35 -2.31
CA PRO A 21 2.97 7.04 -2.96
C PRO A 21 4.15 6.83 -3.91
N ILE A 22 4.60 5.58 -4.03
CA ILE A 22 5.58 5.18 -5.03
C ILE A 22 4.84 4.94 -6.35
N ALA A 23 5.23 5.64 -7.41
CA ALA A 23 4.69 5.41 -8.74
C ALA A 23 5.34 4.16 -9.36
N LEU A 24 4.56 3.11 -9.60
CA LEU A 24 5.00 1.87 -10.23
C LEU A 24 4.49 1.79 -11.67
N ARG A 25 5.39 1.54 -12.63
CA ARG A 25 5.01 1.27 -14.01
C ARG A 25 4.66 -0.21 -14.16
N LEU A 26 3.40 -0.47 -14.51
CA LEU A 26 2.92 -1.80 -14.84
C LEU A 26 2.73 -1.93 -16.35
N THR A 27 3.01 -3.11 -16.90
CA THR A 27 2.57 -3.43 -18.26
C THR A 27 1.04 -3.45 -18.31
N PRO A 28 0.41 -3.26 -19.49
CA PRO A 28 -1.04 -3.29 -19.62
C PRO A 28 -1.66 -4.59 -19.11
N GLU A 29 -0.98 -5.72 -19.34
CA GLU A 29 -1.41 -7.05 -18.90
C GLU A 29 -1.42 -7.17 -17.38
N VAL A 30 -0.31 -6.83 -16.73
CA VAL A 30 -0.19 -6.89 -15.27
C VAL A 30 -1.19 -5.95 -14.59
N ARG A 31 -1.38 -4.75 -15.15
CA ARG A 31 -2.40 -3.81 -14.67
C ARG A 31 -3.80 -4.43 -14.72
N LYS A 32 -4.18 -5.02 -15.86
CA LYS A 32 -5.49 -5.65 -16.03
C LYS A 32 -5.72 -6.76 -15.00
N THR A 33 -4.71 -7.59 -14.75
CA THR A 33 -4.77 -8.63 -13.70
C THR A 33 -5.01 -8.04 -12.32
N VAL A 34 -4.32 -6.96 -11.95
CA VAL A 34 -4.54 -6.29 -10.65
C VAL A 34 -5.96 -5.73 -10.54
N GLU A 35 -6.46 -5.09 -11.59
CA GLU A 35 -7.82 -4.51 -11.63
C GLU A 35 -8.91 -5.60 -11.52
N GLU A 36 -8.73 -6.74 -12.18
CA GLU A 36 -9.65 -7.88 -12.09
C GLU A 36 -9.69 -8.48 -10.68
N LEU A 37 -8.51 -8.66 -10.06
CA LEU A 37 -8.40 -9.13 -8.67
C LEU A 37 -9.00 -8.13 -7.68
N ALA A 38 -8.74 -6.84 -7.87
CA ALA A 38 -9.27 -5.77 -7.01
C ALA A 38 -10.80 -5.76 -7.04
N LYS A 39 -11.41 -5.88 -8.24
CA LYS A 39 -12.86 -5.99 -8.41
C LYS A 39 -13.42 -7.23 -7.72
N LYS A 40 -12.76 -8.38 -7.87
CA LYS A 40 -13.18 -9.65 -7.26
C LYS A 40 -13.21 -9.57 -5.73
N GLU A 41 -12.24 -8.90 -5.13
CA GLU A 41 -12.06 -8.80 -3.67
C GLU A 41 -12.69 -7.54 -3.06
N LEU A 42 -13.42 -6.73 -3.85
CA LEU A 42 -14.04 -5.47 -3.43
C LEU A 42 -13.04 -4.49 -2.79
N ARG A 43 -11.85 -4.37 -3.38
CA ARG A 43 -10.74 -3.50 -2.93
C ARG A 43 -10.36 -2.50 -4.01
N THR A 44 -9.61 -1.47 -3.62
CA THR A 44 -8.99 -0.56 -4.59
C THR A 44 -7.78 -1.20 -5.25
N ASP A 45 -7.47 -0.81 -6.49
CA ASP A 45 -6.30 -1.32 -7.23
C ASP A 45 -4.99 -1.10 -6.45
N CYS A 46 -4.87 0.05 -5.77
CA CYS A 46 -3.71 0.37 -4.94
C CYS A 46 -3.59 -0.58 -3.75
N ASN A 47 -4.71 -0.91 -3.08
CA ASN A 47 -4.68 -1.85 -1.96
C ASN A 47 -4.36 -3.27 -2.46
N MET A 48 -4.94 -3.68 -3.58
CA MET A 48 -4.67 -4.99 -4.17
C MET A 48 -3.21 -5.14 -4.58
N ALA A 49 -2.65 -4.14 -5.28
CA ALA A 49 -1.23 -4.12 -5.64
C ALA A 49 -0.33 -4.21 -4.40
N HIS A 50 -0.69 -3.52 -3.31
CA HIS A 50 0.05 -3.59 -2.05
C HIS A 50 0.00 -5.00 -1.43
N VAL A 51 -1.16 -5.65 -1.40
CA VAL A 51 -1.30 -7.02 -0.90
C VAL A 51 -0.47 -7.99 -1.73
N ILE A 52 -0.54 -7.91 -3.07
CA ILE A 52 0.26 -8.76 -3.97
C ILE A 52 1.76 -8.57 -3.72
N PHE A 53 2.21 -7.32 -3.58
CA PHE A 53 3.61 -7.02 -3.27
C PHE A 53 4.05 -7.65 -1.94
N MET A 54 3.27 -7.49 -0.87
CA MET A 54 3.61 -8.05 0.44
C MET A 54 3.68 -9.58 0.40
N ARG A 55 2.76 -10.24 -0.31
CA ARG A 55 2.79 -11.70 -0.49
C ARG A 55 4.00 -12.17 -1.28
N GLY A 56 4.36 -11.46 -2.35
CA GLY A 56 5.58 -11.77 -3.11
C GLY A 56 6.84 -11.59 -2.27
N LEU A 57 6.87 -10.55 -1.43
CA LEU A 57 7.99 -10.29 -0.52
C LEU A 57 8.16 -11.44 0.50
N GLU A 58 7.07 -11.89 1.12
CA GLU A 58 7.08 -13.03 2.06
C GLU A 58 7.75 -14.27 1.44
N ILE A 59 7.38 -14.62 0.21
CA ILE A 59 7.93 -15.77 -0.52
C ILE A 59 9.43 -15.59 -0.80
N ILE A 60 9.82 -14.43 -1.33
CA ILE A 60 11.23 -14.13 -1.64
C ILE A 60 12.09 -14.18 -0.38
N THR A 61 11.59 -13.68 0.75
CA THR A 61 12.33 -13.72 2.02
C THR A 61 12.48 -15.14 2.55
N GLN A 62 11.44 -15.98 2.46
CA GLN A 62 11.49 -17.37 2.91
C GLN A 62 12.46 -18.21 2.07
N GLU A 63 12.47 -18.03 0.74
CA GLU A 63 13.41 -18.75 -0.14
C GLU A 63 14.88 -18.35 0.08
N GLY A 64 15.13 -17.16 0.63
CA GLY A 64 16.46 -16.71 1.03
C GLY A 64 16.95 -17.38 2.31
N GLU A 65 16.06 -17.59 3.27
CA GLU A 65 16.37 -18.23 4.56
C GLU A 65 16.54 -19.75 4.45
N GLU A 66 15.88 -20.42 3.50
CA GLU A 66 16.03 -21.87 3.28
C GLU A 66 17.34 -22.26 2.54
N LYS A 67 18.07 -21.29 1.99
CA LYS A 67 19.32 -21.52 1.24
C LYS A 67 20.59 -21.20 2.04
N GLU A 68 20.45 -20.82 3.31
CA GLU A 68 21.56 -20.54 4.25
C GLU A 68 21.65 -21.62 5.33
#